data_AF-A0AAW5N2A4-F1
#
_entry.id   AF-A0AAW5N2A4-F1
#
_cell.length_a   1.000
_cell.length_b   1.000
_cell.length_c   1.000
_cell.angle_alpha   90.00
_cell.angle_beta   90.00
_cell.angle_gamma   90.00
#
_symmetry.space_group_name_H-M   'P 1'
#
loop_
_entity.id
_entity.type
_entity.pdbx_description
1 polymer ?
#
loop_
_entity_poly.entity_id
_entity_poly.type
_entity_poly.pdbx_seq_one_letter_code
_entity_poly.pdbx_strand_id
1 'polypeptide(L)'
;MPRAEEKKIKKDTSVDFMRAYEIYAMRWAIEVFFADSKRLLGLSDCSARDFTTQLAHVSLAMIRYNLLASLKRSLDYETIGGLFKDAYAGVYELTVVEKIWLIIVEVVGIVADLTEADEDTLMRQLIENDKRLAALQAYAQTA
;
A
#
# COMPACT_ATOMS: atom_id res chain seq x y z
N MET A 1 -41.55 -22.56 31.13
CA MET A 1 -40.40 -21.67 30.89
C MET A 1 -40.51 -21.07 29.48
N PRO A 2 -40.98 -19.83 29.31
CA PRO A 2 -40.81 -19.09 28.05
C PRO A 2 -39.82 -17.93 28.26
N ARG A 3 -39.20 -17.30 27.27
CA ARG A 3 -38.86 -17.53 25.86
C ARG A 3 -38.05 -16.26 25.50
N ALA A 4 -36.99 -16.42 24.71
CA ALA A 4 -36.25 -15.40 23.96
C ALA A 4 -36.48 -13.93 24.36
N GLU A 5 -35.45 -13.30 24.91
CA GLU A 5 -35.32 -11.84 24.94
C GLU A 5 -35.35 -11.31 23.50
N GLU A 6 -36.52 -10.90 23.03
CA GLU A 6 -36.66 -10.02 21.90
C GLU A 6 -35.87 -8.74 22.20
N LYS A 7 -34.70 -8.59 21.56
CA LYS A 7 -34.00 -7.30 21.46
C LYS A 7 -34.97 -6.29 20.84
N LYS A 8 -35.66 -5.53 21.68
CA LYS A 8 -36.47 -4.38 21.25
C LYS A 8 -35.55 -3.40 20.53
N ILE A 9 -35.72 -3.27 19.22
CA ILE A 9 -35.21 -2.15 18.44
C ILE A 9 -35.91 -0.90 18.98
N LYS A 10 -35.24 -0.12 19.83
CA LYS A 10 -35.77 1.19 20.25
C LYS A 10 -35.80 2.10 19.02
N LYS A 11 -36.99 2.29 18.44
CA LYS A 11 -37.29 3.44 17.58
C LYS A 11 -37.63 4.60 18.50
N ASP A 12 -36.63 5.38 18.88
CA ASP A 12 -36.88 6.68 19.51
C ASP A 12 -37.45 7.59 18.41
N THR A 13 -38.78 7.71 18.32
CA THR A 13 -39.45 8.51 17.29
C THR A 13 -39.48 10.01 17.64
N SER A 14 -38.87 10.40 18.76
CA SER A 14 -38.84 11.76 19.31
C SER A 14 -37.49 12.47 19.14
N VAL A 15 -36.66 12.02 18.19
CA VAL A 15 -35.35 12.63 17.98
C VAL A 15 -35.54 13.98 17.29
N ASP A 16 -34.94 15.03 17.84
CA ASP A 16 -34.88 16.34 17.20
C ASP A 16 -34.23 16.24 15.81
N PHE A 17 -34.67 17.08 14.86
CA PHE A 17 -34.21 17.03 13.48
C PHE A 17 -32.69 17.14 13.37
N MET A 18 -32.06 18.05 14.13
CA MET A 18 -30.60 18.21 14.12
C MET A 18 -29.91 16.94 14.62
N ARG A 19 -30.47 16.35 15.67
CA ARG A 19 -29.92 15.11 16.22
C ARG A 19 -30.10 13.91 15.27
N ALA A 20 -31.21 13.85 14.54
CA ALA A 20 -31.41 12.85 13.50
C ALA A 20 -30.41 13.03 12.33
N TYR A 21 -30.13 14.27 11.94
CA TYR A 21 -29.14 14.60 10.92
C TYR A 21 -27.72 14.18 11.35
N GLU A 22 -27.30 14.48 12.57
CA GLU A 22 -26.01 14.05 13.12
C GLU A 22 -25.83 12.53 13.08
N ILE A 23 -26.85 11.78 13.54
CA ILE A 23 -26.82 10.32 13.53
C ILE A 23 -26.70 9.80 12.09
N TYR A 24 -27.42 10.41 11.16
CA TYR A 24 -27.34 10.05 9.74
C TYR A 24 -25.94 10.33 9.17
N ALA A 25 -25.38 11.50 9.47
CA ALA A 25 -24.03 11.89 9.05
C ALA A 25 -22.96 10.93 9.62
N MET A 26 -23.08 10.53 10.89
CA MET A 26 -22.20 9.54 11.51
C MET A 26 -22.28 8.18 10.83
N ARG A 27 -23.50 7.70 10.52
CA ARG A 27 -23.69 6.42 9.81
C ARG A 27 -23.07 6.47 8.41
N TRP A 28 -23.29 7.55 7.68
CA TRP A 28 -22.69 7.75 6.37
C TRP A 28 -21.16 7.79 6.44
N ALA A 29 -20.59 8.44 7.47
CA ALA A 29 -19.15 8.46 7.68
C ALA A 29 -18.57 7.05 7.87
N ILE A 30 -19.29 6.13 8.54
CA ILE A 30 -18.89 4.72 8.67
C ILE A 30 -18.91 4.02 7.30
N GLU A 31 -19.91 4.28 6.47
CA GLU A 31 -19.99 3.71 5.11
C GLU A 31 -18.83 4.19 4.23
N VAL A 32 -18.52 5.49 4.27
CA VAL A 32 -17.37 6.08 3.58
C VAL A 32 -16.06 5.47 4.08
N PHE A 33 -15.91 5.33 5.40
CA PHE A 33 -14.76 4.69 6.01
C PHE A 33 -14.54 3.26 5.50
N PHE A 34 -15.58 2.42 5.47
CA PHE A 34 -15.47 1.04 4.98
C PHE A 34 -15.20 0.98 3.47
N ALA A 35 -15.79 1.89 2.69
CA ALA A 35 -15.54 1.97 1.25
C ALA A 35 -14.07 2.32 0.97
N ASP A 36 -13.55 3.37 1.63
CA ASP A 36 -12.16 3.80 1.47
C ASP A 36 -11.16 2.78 2.04
N SER A 37 -11.44 2.19 3.19
CA SER A 37 -10.56 1.18 3.79
C SER A 37 -10.43 -0.08 2.93
N LYS A 38 -11.51 -0.51 2.27
CA LYS A 38 -11.45 -1.63 1.32
C LYS A 38 -10.71 -1.26 0.04
N ARG A 39 -11.04 -0.11 -0.55
CA ARG A 39 -10.53 0.29 -1.88
C ARG A 39 -9.07 0.78 -1.84
N LEU A 40 -8.69 1.50 -0.80
CA LEU A 40 -7.39 2.19 -0.72
C LEU A 40 -6.41 1.48 0.22
N LEU A 41 -6.90 0.96 1.35
CA LEU A 41 -6.06 0.40 2.41
C LEU A 41 -5.97 -1.13 2.40
N GLY A 42 -6.64 -1.78 1.45
CA GLY A 42 -6.59 -3.22 1.24
C GLY A 42 -7.23 -4.04 2.36
N LEU A 43 -8.21 -3.48 3.10
CA LEU A 43 -8.83 -4.14 4.26
C LEU A 43 -9.35 -5.56 3.94
N SER A 44 -9.76 -5.83 2.70
CA SER A 44 -10.30 -7.11 2.26
C SER A 44 -9.27 -8.07 1.64
N ASP A 45 -8.00 -7.67 1.51
CA ASP A 45 -7.03 -8.39 0.67
C ASP A 45 -6.29 -9.51 1.43
N CYS A 46 -6.52 -9.64 2.74
CA CYS A 46 -5.88 -10.66 3.55
C CYS A 46 -6.46 -12.06 3.28
N SER A 47 -5.65 -12.92 2.65
CA SER A 47 -5.98 -14.34 2.41
C SER A 47 -5.30 -15.28 3.42
N ALA A 48 -4.80 -14.76 4.54
CA ALA A 48 -4.12 -15.57 5.55
C ALA A 48 -5.09 -16.55 6.22
N ARG A 49 -4.61 -17.76 6.53
CA ARG A 49 -5.39 -18.82 7.20
C ARG A 49 -5.31 -18.77 8.72
N ASP A 50 -4.37 -18.01 9.25
CA ASP A 50 -4.17 -17.82 10.69
C ASP A 50 -4.93 -16.59 11.19
N PHE A 51 -5.61 -16.76 12.33
CA PHE A 51 -6.45 -15.72 12.92
C PHE A 51 -5.62 -14.53 13.42
N THR A 52 -4.43 -14.77 13.98
CA THR A 52 -3.59 -13.69 14.50
C THR A 52 -3.11 -12.79 13.37
N THR A 53 -2.78 -13.39 12.23
CA THR A 53 -2.40 -12.68 11.01
C THR A 53 -3.56 -11.84 10.45
N GLN A 54 -4.78 -12.40 10.41
CA GLN A 54 -5.98 -11.65 10.00
C GLN A 54 -6.27 -10.47 10.93
N LEU A 55 -6.15 -10.69 12.25
CA LEU A 55 -6.35 -9.64 13.26
C LEU A 55 -5.30 -8.52 13.11
N ALA A 56 -4.03 -8.89 12.92
CA ALA A 56 -2.94 -7.93 12.70
C ALA A 56 -3.19 -7.11 11.43
N HIS A 57 -3.63 -7.76 10.34
CA HIS A 57 -3.96 -7.09 9.09
C HIS A 57 -5.10 -6.07 9.26
N VAL A 58 -6.22 -6.48 9.86
CA VAL A 58 -7.35 -5.59 10.12
C VAL A 58 -6.90 -4.42 11.00
N SER A 59 -6.17 -4.69 12.08
CA SER A 59 -5.66 -3.66 13.00
C SER A 59 -4.75 -2.66 12.28
N LEU A 60 -3.87 -3.15 11.39
CA LEU A 60 -2.98 -2.31 10.59
C LEU A 60 -3.76 -1.41 9.63
N ALA A 61 -4.81 -1.93 8.98
CA ALA A 61 -5.69 -1.12 8.15
C ALA A 61 -6.41 -0.02 8.96
N MET A 62 -6.86 -0.32 10.18
CA MET A 62 -7.46 0.68 11.09
C MET A 62 -6.46 1.77 11.49
N ILE A 63 -5.24 1.39 11.85
CA ILE A 63 -4.19 2.33 12.24
C ILE A 63 -3.85 3.26 11.07
N ARG A 64 -3.69 2.71 9.85
CA ARG A 64 -3.43 3.50 8.64
C ARG A 64 -4.55 4.51 8.38
N TYR A 65 -5.81 4.11 8.49
CA TYR A 65 -6.93 5.03 8.29
C TYR A 65 -6.92 6.15 9.34
N ASN A 66 -6.72 5.82 10.62
CA ASN A 66 -6.68 6.81 11.70
C ASN A 66 -5.55 7.82 11.52
N LEU A 67 -4.37 7.36 11.08
CA LEU A 67 -3.25 8.23 10.77
C LEU A 67 -3.60 9.21 9.64
N LEU A 68 -4.15 8.70 8.53
CA LEU A 68 -4.56 9.52 7.39
C LEU A 68 -5.68 10.50 7.76
N ALA A 69 -6.66 10.07 8.56
CA ALA A 69 -7.72 10.95 9.04
C ALA A 69 -7.19 12.06 9.96
N SER A 70 -6.21 11.75 10.81
CA SER A 70 -5.52 12.74 11.65
C SER A 70 -4.74 13.75 10.81
N LEU A 71 -3.99 13.30 9.82
CA LEU A 71 -3.29 14.16 8.88
C LEU A 71 -4.25 15.03 8.07
N LYS A 72 -5.34 14.45 7.56
CA LYS A 72 -6.40 15.21 6.88
C LYS A 72 -6.91 16.36 7.73
N ARG A 73 -7.14 16.12 9.03
CA ARG A 73 -7.57 17.15 9.99
C ARG A 73 -6.50 18.22 10.24
N SER A 74 -5.22 17.85 10.20
CA SER A 74 -4.11 18.77 10.47
C SER A 74 -3.72 19.62 9.25
N LEU A 75 -3.94 19.11 8.04
CA LEU A 75 -3.49 19.70 6.77
C LEU A 75 -4.65 20.20 5.89
N ASP A 76 -5.90 20.16 6.39
CA ASP A 76 -7.13 20.56 5.67
C ASP A 76 -7.23 19.98 4.24
N TYR A 77 -6.70 18.78 4.02
CA TYR A 77 -6.79 18.10 2.72
C TYR A 77 -8.23 17.71 2.38
N GLU A 78 -8.60 17.77 1.10
CA GLU A 78 -9.97 17.49 0.66
C GLU A 78 -10.38 16.02 0.90
N THR A 79 -9.54 15.05 0.56
CA THR A 79 -9.90 13.62 0.59
C THR A 79 -8.81 12.72 1.17
N ILE A 80 -9.22 11.63 1.83
CA ILE A 80 -8.31 10.57 2.32
C ILE A 80 -7.63 9.86 1.14
N GLY A 81 -8.32 9.72 0.01
CA GLY A 81 -7.75 9.16 -1.22
C GLY A 81 -6.58 9.97 -1.77
N GLY A 82 -6.68 11.31 -1.79
CA GLY A 82 -5.57 12.18 -2.19
C GLY A 82 -4.37 12.01 -1.27
N LEU A 83 -4.59 12.08 0.05
CA LEU A 83 -3.53 11.89 1.04
C LEU A 83 -2.87 10.51 0.94
N PHE A 84 -3.66 9.46 0.72
CA PHE A 84 -3.12 8.12 0.50
C PHE A 84 -2.26 8.06 -0.76
N LYS A 85 -2.71 8.66 -1.87
CA LYS A 85 -1.94 8.71 -3.12
C LYS A 85 -0.62 9.46 -2.93
N ASP A 86 -0.63 10.59 -2.26
CA ASP A 86 0.57 11.41 -2.02
C ASP A 86 1.54 10.70 -1.07
N ALA A 87 1.02 10.09 0.00
CA ALA A 87 1.82 9.25 0.89
C ALA A 87 2.41 8.05 0.15
N TYR A 88 1.64 7.41 -0.74
CA TYR A 88 2.11 6.28 -1.53
C TYR A 88 3.17 6.70 -2.55
N ALA A 89 3.01 7.85 -3.19
CA ALA A 89 4.01 8.43 -4.10
C ALA A 89 5.31 8.78 -3.36
N GLY A 90 5.23 9.32 -2.15
CA GLY A 90 6.40 9.58 -1.31
C GLY A 90 7.09 8.30 -0.80
N VAL A 91 6.33 7.21 -0.59
CA VAL A 91 6.91 5.89 -0.24
C VAL A 91 7.48 5.17 -1.46
N TYR A 92 6.94 5.41 -2.66
CA TYR A 92 7.46 4.91 -3.94
C TYR A 92 8.67 5.72 -4.44
N GLU A 93 9.57 6.12 -3.55
CA GLU A 93 10.93 6.52 -3.93
C GLU A 93 11.69 5.29 -4.46
N LEU A 94 12.01 5.38 -5.76
CA LEU A 94 12.65 4.39 -6.64
C LEU A 94 12.00 3.00 -6.55
N THR A 95 11.30 2.63 -7.62
CA THR A 95 10.83 1.27 -7.88
C THR A 95 11.99 0.27 -7.76
N VAL A 96 11.67 -1.01 -7.49
CA VAL A 96 12.68 -2.08 -7.44
C VAL A 96 13.53 -2.11 -8.72
N VAL A 97 12.92 -1.80 -9.86
CA VAL A 97 13.62 -1.72 -11.16
C VAL A 97 14.63 -0.58 -11.17
N GLU A 98 14.26 0.61 -10.70
CA GLU A 98 15.18 1.75 -10.66
C GLU A 98 16.31 1.52 -9.63
N LYS A 99 16.04 0.83 -8.52
CA LYS A 99 17.08 0.42 -7.56
C LYS A 99 18.04 -0.59 -8.18
N ILE A 100 17.55 -1.58 -8.91
CA ILE A 100 18.39 -2.55 -9.63
C ILE A 100 19.21 -1.84 -10.71
N TRP A 101 18.61 -0.90 -11.44
CA TRP A 101 19.31 -0.13 -12.46
C TRP A 101 20.45 0.71 -11.87
N LEU A 102 20.20 1.39 -10.74
CA LEU A 102 21.24 2.15 -10.03
C LEU A 102 22.39 1.26 -9.59
N ILE A 103 22.10 0.06 -9.06
CA ILE A 103 23.14 -0.92 -8.69
C ILE A 103 23.94 -1.36 -9.93
N ILE A 104 23.28 -1.60 -11.07
CA ILE A 104 23.97 -2.00 -12.31
C ILE A 104 24.91 -0.87 -12.77
N VAL A 105 24.43 0.37 -12.81
CA VAL A 105 25.23 1.53 -13.20
C VAL A 105 26.42 1.70 -12.25
N GLU A 106 26.20 1.61 -10.94
CA GLU A 106 27.26 1.71 -9.93
C GLU A 106 28.32 0.60 -10.09
N VAL A 107 27.90 -0.65 -10.33
CA VAL A 107 28.82 -1.76 -10.59
C VAL A 107 29.63 -1.53 -11.86
N VAL A 108 29.01 -1.04 -12.94
CA VAL A 108 29.73 -0.76 -14.19
C VAL A 108 30.69 0.41 -14.02
N GLY A 109 30.31 1.46 -13.28
CA GLY A 109 31.21 2.56 -12.93
C GLY A 109 32.46 2.07 -12.18
N ILE A 110 32.28 1.22 -11.17
CA ILE A 110 33.41 0.62 -10.42
C ILE A 110 34.32 -0.20 -11.34
N VAL A 111 33.76 -0.98 -12.26
CA VAL A 111 34.53 -1.78 -13.23
C VAL A 111 35.25 -0.88 -14.23
N ALA A 112 34.61 0.19 -14.70
CA ALA A 112 35.20 1.17 -15.59
C ALA A 112 36.43 1.83 -14.95
N ASP A 113 36.31 2.27 -13.69
CA ASP A 113 37.40 2.83 -12.91
C ASP A 113 38.57 1.84 -12.73
N LEU A 114 38.27 0.58 -12.42
CA LEU A 114 39.28 -0.49 -12.26
C LEU A 114 40.00 -0.84 -13.55
N THR A 115 39.34 -0.66 -14.69
CA THR A 115 39.86 -1.08 -16.01
C THR A 115 40.38 0.09 -16.84
N GLU A 116 40.35 1.32 -16.30
CA GLU A 116 40.60 2.58 -17.02
C GLU A 116 39.80 2.68 -18.34
N ALA A 117 38.61 2.05 -18.36
CA ALA A 117 37.75 2.00 -19.52
C ALA A 117 36.64 3.03 -19.41
N ASP A 118 36.10 3.44 -20.56
CA ASP A 118 34.97 4.35 -20.62
C ASP A 118 33.67 3.65 -20.20
N GLU A 119 33.00 4.21 -19.20
CA GLU A 119 31.77 3.67 -18.60
C GLU A 119 30.65 3.48 -19.63
N ASP A 120 30.46 4.46 -20.52
CA ASP A 120 29.46 4.42 -21.59
C ASP A 120 29.73 3.30 -22.59
N THR A 121 31.00 3.11 -22.95
CA THR A 121 31.44 2.03 -23.83
C THR A 121 31.22 0.66 -23.18
N LEU A 122 31.52 0.53 -21.90
CA LEU A 122 31.28 -0.69 -21.12
C LEU A 122 29.79 -1.02 -21.00
N MET A 123 28.94 -0.03 -20.70
CA MET A 123 27.49 -0.24 -20.63
C MET A 123 26.91 -0.67 -21.98
N ARG A 124 27.34 -0.07 -23.09
CA ARG A 124 26.92 -0.51 -24.43
C ARG A 124 27.34 -1.94 -24.72
N GLN A 125 28.58 -2.30 -24.39
CA GLN A 125 29.07 -3.66 -24.55
C GLN A 125 28.34 -4.68 -23.67
N LEU A 126 27.92 -4.28 -22.47
CA LEU A 126 27.13 -5.12 -21.56
C LEU A 126 25.74 -5.40 -22.15
N ILE A 127 25.07 -4.36 -22.66
CA ILE A 127 23.73 -4.47 -23.26
C ILE A 127 23.77 -5.27 -24.57
N GLU A 128 24.80 -5.08 -25.40
CA GLU A 128 24.96 -5.80 -26.67
C GLU A 128 25.41 -7.27 -26.50
N ASN A 129 26.03 -7.63 -25.37
CA ASN A 129 26.49 -9.00 -25.09
C ASN A 129 25.44 -9.92 -24.43
N ASP A 130 24.15 -9.71 -24.76
CA ASP A 130 23.03 -10.60 -24.34
C ASP A 130 23.30 -12.10 -24.65
N LYS A 131 24.19 -12.38 -25.62
CA LYS A 131 24.67 -13.71 -25.98
C LYS A 131 25.40 -14.46 -24.84
N ARG A 132 26.00 -13.76 -23.87
CA ARG A 132 26.66 -14.40 -22.69
C ARG A 132 25.66 -14.77 -21.59
N LEU A 133 24.47 -14.16 -21.58
CA LEU A 133 23.39 -14.52 -20.67
C LEU A 133 22.90 -15.95 -20.94
N ALA A 134 22.84 -16.35 -22.23
CA ALA A 134 22.54 -17.72 -22.63
C ALA A 134 23.59 -18.73 -22.15
N ALA A 135 24.87 -18.34 -22.11
CA ALA A 135 25.94 -19.18 -21.56
C ALA A 135 25.84 -19.31 -20.03
N LEU A 136 25.50 -18.23 -19.32
CA LEU A 136 25.27 -18.26 -17.87
C LEU A 136 24.03 -19.08 -17.47
N GLN A 137 22.96 -19.05 -18.28
CA GLN A 137 21.81 -19.94 -18.11
C GLN A 137 22.17 -21.41 -18.27
N ALA A 138 23.06 -21.74 -19.22
CA ALA A 138 23.57 -23.10 -19.38
C ALA A 138 24.40 -23.55 -18.17
N TYR A 139 25.24 -22.67 -17.60
CA TYR A 139 26.00 -22.97 -16.38
C TYR A 139 25.11 -23.12 -15.14
N ALA A 140 24.08 -22.29 -14.99
CA ALA A 140 23.12 -22.38 -13.88
C ALA A 140 22.23 -23.63 -13.92
N GLN A 141 22.10 -24.29 -15.07
CA GLN A 141 21.38 -25.57 -15.22
C GLN A 141 22.28 -26.80 -15.03
N THR A 142 23.61 -26.61 -14.99
CA THR A 142 24.61 -27.67 -14.75
C THR A 142 25.10 -27.75 -13.30
N ALA A 143 24.62 -26.88 -12.41
CA ALA A 143 24.81 -26.93 -10.97
C ALA A 143 23.53 -27.40 -10.27
#